data_AF-A0A2K3KTC2-F1
#
_entry.id   AF-A0A2K3KTC2-F1
#
_cell.length_a   1.000
_cell.length_b   1.000
_cell.length_c   1.000
_cell.angle_alpha   90.00
_cell.angle_beta   90.00
_cell.angle_gamma   90.00
#
_symmetry.space_group_name_H-M   'P 1'
#
loop_
_entity.id
_entity.type
_entity.pdbx_description
1 polymer ?
#
loop_
_entity_poly.entity_id
_entity_poly.type
_entity_poly.pdbx_seq_one_letter_code
_entity_poly.pdbx_strand_id
1 'polypeptide(L)'
;LKLCKGISYAAVAAHADKNGRRKLAALLVEHEPRSSKQVPLLLSIGEEDIALMKATECGDTDLVYLVLFHIWQMRQPLEFFGTIQARQLARDLFITYARYVPVNHFSNGKTV
;
A
#
# COMPACT_ATOMS: atom_id res chain seq x y z
N LEU A 1 -9.56 12.99 22.01
CA LEU A 1 -9.92 13.77 20.80
C LEU A 1 -11.28 13.29 20.32
N LYS A 2 -12.30 14.16 20.28
CA LYS A 2 -13.62 13.81 19.70
C LYS A 2 -13.44 13.65 18.19
N LEU A 3 -13.70 12.48 17.63
CA LEU A 3 -13.67 12.26 16.18
C LEU A 3 -14.78 13.09 15.52
N CYS A 4 -14.44 14.24 14.95
CA CYS A 4 -15.32 14.96 14.05
C CYS A 4 -15.46 14.14 12.76
N LYS A 5 -16.65 13.59 12.50
CA LYS A 5 -16.99 12.64 11.42
C LYS A 5 -16.78 13.13 9.96
N GLY A 6 -15.92 14.12 9.72
CA GLY A 6 -15.61 14.63 8.38
C GLY A 6 -14.13 14.93 8.12
N ILE A 7 -13.29 14.97 9.15
CA ILE A 7 -11.88 15.34 8.97
C ILE A 7 -11.12 14.09 8.52
N SER A 8 -10.43 14.21 7.38
CA SER A 8 -9.49 13.18 6.93
C SER A 8 -8.14 13.42 7.59
N TYR A 9 -7.61 12.41 8.26
CA TYR A 9 -6.29 12.49 8.89
C TYR A 9 -5.15 12.36 7.88
N ALA A 10 -5.46 11.96 6.65
CA ALA A 10 -4.47 11.76 5.59
C ALA A 10 -3.61 12.99 5.31
N ALA A 11 -4.20 14.17 5.14
CA ALA A 11 -3.44 15.39 4.87
C ALA A 11 -2.51 15.76 6.03
N VAL A 12 -2.98 15.58 7.28
CA VAL A 12 -2.22 15.91 8.49
C VAL A 12 -1.08 14.91 8.71
N ALA A 13 -1.34 13.62 8.50
CA ALA A 13 -0.36 12.56 8.61
C ALA A 13 0.76 12.69 7.55
N ALA A 14 0.39 12.93 6.29
CA ALA A 14 1.36 13.17 5.22
C ALA A 14 2.23 14.41 5.51
N HIS A 15 1.63 15.47 6.08
CA HIS A 15 2.40 16.64 6.51
C HIS A 15 3.31 16.32 7.71
N ALA A 16 2.86 15.52 8.68
CA ALA A 16 3.70 15.10 9.80
C ALA A 16 4.93 14.32 9.32
N ASP A 17 4.75 13.39 8.38
CA ASP A 17 5.83 12.60 7.80
C ASP A 17 6.85 13.45 7.05
N LYS A 18 6.39 14.37 6.18
CA LYS A 18 7.24 15.34 5.46
C LYS A 18 8.12 16.20 6.38
N ASN A 19 7.73 16.36 7.65
CA ASN A 19 8.50 17.08 8.66
C ASN A 19 9.31 16.15 9.58
N GLY A 20 9.53 14.89 9.18
CA GLY A 20 10.30 13.90 9.95
C GLY A 20 9.57 13.33 11.17
N ARG A 21 8.29 13.66 11.38
CA ARG A 21 7.49 13.20 12.54
C ARG A 21 6.82 11.86 12.24
N ARG A 22 7.61 10.85 11.87
CA ARG A 22 7.11 9.51 11.47
C ARG A 22 6.17 8.86 12.48
N LYS A 23 6.51 8.89 13.77
CA LYS A 23 5.65 8.34 14.84
C LYS A 23 4.28 9.02 14.90
N LEU A 24 4.23 10.33 14.69
CA LEU A 24 2.97 11.07 14.66
C LEU A 24 2.18 10.76 13.38
N ALA A 25 2.86 10.66 12.24
CA ALA A 25 2.21 10.26 10.98
C ALA A 25 1.54 8.89 11.12
N ALA A 26 2.26 7.89 11.65
CA ALA A 26 1.73 6.56 11.91
C ALA A 26 0.51 6.59 12.85
N LEU A 27 0.59 7.31 13.97
CA LEU A 27 -0.55 7.47 14.89
C LEU A 27 -1.77 8.10 14.20
N LEU A 28 -1.57 9.10 13.35
CA LEU A 28 -2.66 9.75 12.62
C LEU A 28 -3.27 8.83 11.56
N VAL A 29 -2.48 7.93 10.96
CA VAL A 29 -2.96 6.92 10.00
C VAL A 29 -3.93 5.94 10.66
N GLU A 30 -3.64 5.50 11.89
CA GLU A 30 -4.52 4.59 12.65
C GLU A 30 -5.92 5.17 12.88
N HIS A 31 -6.05 6.50 12.83
CA HIS A 31 -7.30 7.21 13.02
C HIS A 31 -8.07 7.51 11.71
N GLU A 32 -7.56 7.13 10.54
CA GLU A 32 -8.30 7.23 9.28
C GLU A 32 -9.09 5.93 9.03
N PRO A 33 -10.44 5.92 9.21
CA PRO A 33 -11.24 4.69 9.12
C PRO A 33 -11.50 4.22 7.69
N ARG A 34 -11.21 5.06 6.69
CA ARG A 34 -11.47 4.74 5.28
C ARG A 34 -10.22 4.11 4.68
N SER A 35 -10.28 2.82 4.36
CA SER A 35 -9.17 2.10 3.72
C SER A 35 -8.68 2.79 2.45
N SER A 36 -9.59 3.37 1.65
CA SER A 36 -9.25 4.11 0.43
C SER A 36 -8.45 5.40 0.66
N LYS A 37 -8.35 5.87 1.91
CA LYS A 37 -7.47 6.99 2.30
C LYS A 37 -6.30 6.53 3.15
N GLN A 38 -6.52 5.53 4.00
CA GLN A 38 -5.51 4.98 4.89
C GLN A 38 -4.41 4.23 4.11
N VAL A 39 -4.77 3.41 3.12
CA VAL A 39 -3.82 2.63 2.33
C VAL A 39 -2.88 3.54 1.52
N PRO A 40 -3.35 4.53 0.72
CA PRO A 40 -2.45 5.46 0.04
C PRO A 40 -1.57 6.27 1.00
N LEU A 41 -2.08 6.59 2.18
CA LEU A 41 -1.32 7.30 3.20
C LEU A 41 -0.18 6.45 3.77
N LEU A 42 -0.42 5.17 4.08
CA LEU A 42 0.60 4.21 4.51
C LEU A 42 1.72 4.11 3.46
N LEU A 43 1.36 4.02 2.17
CA LEU A 43 2.36 4.04 1.09
C LEU A 43 3.16 5.34 1.07
N SER A 44 2.52 6.49 1.27
CA SER A 44 3.21 7.79 1.23
C SER A 44 4.27 7.99 2.33
N ILE A 45 4.18 7.21 3.42
CA ILE A 45 5.11 7.29 4.55
C ILE A 45 6.12 6.10 4.59
N GLY A 46 6.05 5.21 3.59
CA GLY A 46 6.94 4.07 3.42
C GLY A 46 6.57 2.82 4.23
N GLU A 47 5.29 2.67 4.60
CA GLU A 47 4.79 1.53 5.38
C GLU A 47 4.11 0.50 4.45
N GLU A 48 4.81 0.00 3.42
CA GLU A 48 4.15 -0.80 2.38
C GLU A 48 3.64 -2.16 2.87
N ASP A 49 4.33 -2.80 3.83
CA ASP A 49 3.89 -4.08 4.36
C ASP A 49 2.59 -3.95 5.18
N ILE A 50 2.42 -2.83 5.88
CA ILE A 50 1.19 -2.48 6.58
C ILE A 50 0.11 -2.09 5.58
N ALA A 51 0.44 -1.30 4.55
CA ALA A 51 -0.49 -0.95 3.47
C ALA A 51 -1.05 -2.20 2.79
N LEU A 52 -0.19 -3.18 2.48
CA LEU A 52 -0.60 -4.43 1.85
C LEU A 52 -1.52 -5.24 2.75
N MET A 53 -1.16 -5.37 4.04
CA MET A 53 -2.01 -6.03 5.03
C MET A 53 -3.39 -5.37 5.10
N LYS A 54 -3.46 -4.04 5.25
CA LYS A 54 -4.73 -3.30 5.34
C LYS A 54 -5.57 -3.39 4.07
N ALA A 55 -4.94 -3.34 2.89
CA ALA A 55 -5.62 -3.55 1.63
C ALA A 55 -6.22 -4.97 1.54
N THR A 56 -5.45 -5.99 1.92
CA THR A 56 -5.95 -7.37 1.91
C THR A 56 -7.06 -7.62 2.94
N GLU A 57 -6.99 -7.01 4.12
CA GLU A 57 -8.01 -7.14 5.18
C GLU A 57 -9.34 -6.52 4.77
N CYS A 58 -9.34 -5.41 4.03
CA CYS A 58 -10.57 -4.76 3.57
C CYS A 58 -11.20 -5.41 2.32
N GLY A 59 -10.44 -6.27 1.62
CA GLY A 59 -10.91 -7.02 0.45
C GLY A 59 -11.12 -6.19 -0.82
N ASP A 60 -10.81 -4.90 -0.80
CA ASP A 60 -10.85 -4.03 -1.99
C ASP A 60 -9.68 -4.35 -2.91
N THR A 61 -9.97 -5.04 -4.01
CA THR A 61 -8.97 -5.50 -4.99
C THR A 61 -8.22 -4.35 -5.65
N ASP A 62 -8.86 -3.18 -5.82
CA ASP A 62 -8.21 -2.02 -6.42
C ASP A 62 -7.14 -1.47 -5.48
N LEU A 63 -7.41 -1.44 -4.18
CA LEU A 63 -6.40 -1.06 -3.18
C LEU A 63 -5.27 -2.09 -3.10
N VAL A 64 -5.57 -3.39 -3.26
CA VAL A 64 -4.53 -4.42 -3.28
C VAL A 64 -3.63 -4.24 -4.50
N TYR A 65 -4.18 -4.01 -5.69
CA TYR A 65 -3.40 -3.73 -6.89
C TYR A 65 -2.57 -2.45 -6.76
N LEU A 66 -3.16 -1.38 -6.20
CA LEU A 66 -2.46 -0.14 -5.92
C LEU A 66 -1.19 -0.39 -5.07
N VAL A 67 -1.30 -1.18 -4.01
CA VAL A 67 -0.14 -1.52 -3.18
C VAL A 67 0.84 -2.44 -3.90
N LEU A 68 0.36 -3.48 -4.59
CA LEU A 68 1.22 -4.41 -5.35
C LEU A 68 2.10 -3.67 -6.35
N PHE A 69 1.52 -2.77 -7.14
CA PHE A 69 2.26 -2.00 -8.14
C PHE A 69 3.22 -1.00 -7.50
N HIS A 70 2.85 -0.41 -6.37
CA HIS A 70 3.75 0.45 -5.61
C HIS A 70 4.98 -0.34 -5.11
N ILE A 71 4.78 -1.50 -4.48
CA ILE A 71 5.90 -2.34 -3.98
C ILE A 71 6.76 -2.83 -5.14
N TRP A 72 6.15 -3.21 -6.28
CA TRP A 72 6.89 -3.60 -7.48
C TRP A 72 7.84 -2.50 -7.96
N GLN A 73 7.43 -1.24 -7.89
CA GLN A 73 8.28 -0.11 -8.24
C GLN A 73 9.40 0.11 -7.21
N MET A 74 9.13 -0.07 -5.93
CA MET A 74 10.08 0.23 -4.85
C MET A 74 11.11 -0.88 -4.58
N ARG A 75 10.71 -2.16 -4.61
CA ARG A 75 11.54 -3.29 -4.15
C ARG A 75 12.15 -4.08 -5.31
N GLN A 76 13.21 -4.86 -5.04
CA GLN A 76 13.72 -5.81 -6.03
C GLN A 76 12.72 -6.95 -6.25
N PRO A 77 12.69 -7.61 -7.43
CA PRO A 77 11.73 -8.68 -7.71
C PRO A 77 11.71 -9.77 -6.64
N LEU A 78 12.88 -10.22 -6.18
CA LEU A 78 12.98 -11.26 -5.15
C LEU A 78 12.30 -10.85 -3.83
N GLU A 79 12.52 -9.62 -3.36
CA GLU A 79 11.89 -9.08 -2.16
C GLU A 79 10.38 -8.96 -2.34
N PHE A 80 9.93 -8.46 -3.51
CA PHE A 80 8.52 -8.36 -3.84
C PHE A 80 7.83 -9.74 -3.80
N PHE A 81 8.42 -10.75 -4.44
CA PHE A 81 7.87 -12.11 -4.44
C PHE A 81 7.80 -12.70 -3.03
N GLY A 82 8.83 -12.47 -2.20
CA GLY A 82 8.80 -12.84 -0.79
C GLY A 82 7.66 -12.18 -0.01
N THR A 83 7.42 -10.87 -0.24
CA THR A 83 6.35 -10.11 0.42
C THR A 83 4.96 -10.65 0.07
N ILE A 84 4.70 -10.94 -1.22
CA ILE A 84 3.37 -11.39 -1.67
C ILE A 84 3.11 -12.86 -1.37
N GLN A 85 4.15 -13.70 -1.30
CA GLN A 85 4.02 -15.13 -1.03
C GLN A 85 3.33 -15.40 0.31
N ALA A 86 3.56 -14.56 1.32
CA ALA A 86 2.94 -14.64 2.64
C ALA A 86 1.45 -14.23 2.67
N ARG A 87 0.91 -13.66 1.58
CA ARG A 87 -0.45 -13.09 1.53
C ARG A 87 -1.20 -13.64 0.32
N GLN A 88 -2.00 -14.68 0.55
CA GLN A 88 -2.64 -15.47 -0.50
C GLN A 88 -3.47 -14.63 -1.48
N LEU A 89 -4.31 -13.71 -0.99
CA LEU A 89 -5.10 -12.82 -1.86
C LEU A 89 -4.20 -11.96 -2.77
N ALA A 90 -3.16 -11.35 -2.22
CA ALA A 90 -2.23 -10.52 -2.99
C ALA A 90 -1.48 -11.33 -4.05
N ARG A 91 -1.01 -12.53 -3.69
CA ARG A 91 -0.36 -13.47 -4.61
C ARG A 91 -1.29 -13.86 -5.76
N ASP A 92 -2.52 -14.26 -5.43
CA ASP A 92 -3.45 -14.81 -6.41
C ASP A 92 -3.94 -13.69 -7.37
N LEU A 93 -4.12 -12.46 -6.87
CA LEU A 93 -4.38 -11.28 -7.69
C LEU A 93 -3.21 -10.94 -8.62
N PHE A 94 -1.97 -11.03 -8.13
CA PHE A 94 -0.78 -10.81 -8.96
C PHE A 94 -0.66 -11.85 -10.08
N ILE A 95 -0.85 -13.14 -9.76
CA ILE A 95 -0.85 -14.23 -10.75
C ILE A 95 -1.94 -14.00 -11.80
N THR A 96 -3.13 -13.62 -11.36
CA THR A 96 -4.25 -13.33 -12.26
C THR A 96 -3.88 -12.19 -13.21
N TYR A 97 -3.38 -11.07 -12.69
CA TYR A 97 -2.92 -9.95 -13.50
C TYR A 97 -1.83 -10.34 -14.51
N ALA A 98 -0.81 -11.07 -14.07
CA ALA A 98 0.32 -11.49 -14.90
C ALA A 98 -0.06 -12.46 -16.04
N ARG A 99 -1.22 -13.13 -15.96
CA ARG A 99 -1.74 -13.96 -17.05
C ARG A 99 -2.36 -13.13 -18.18
N TYR A 100 -2.95 -11.98 -17.85
CA TYR A 100 -3.63 -11.12 -18.83
C TYR A 100 -2.71 -10.05 -19.41
N VAL A 101 -1.68 -9.64 -18.66
CA VAL A 101 -0.76 -8.58 -19.06
C VAL A 101 0.61 -9.19 -19.39
N PRO A 102 1.12 -9.04 -20.62
CA PRO A 102 2.46 -9.48 -20.97
C PRO A 102 3.49 -8.86 -20.03
N VAL A 103 4.46 -9.64 -19.57
CA VAL A 103 5.51 -9.24 -18.60
C VAL A 103 6.23 -7.94 -19.02
N ASN A 104 6.23 -7.62 -20.32
CA ASN A 104 6.79 -6.40 -20.90
C ASN A 104 6.16 -5.09 -20.39
N HIS A 105 4.96 -5.13 -19.78
CA HIS A 105 4.33 -3.95 -19.15
C HIS A 105 4.79 -3.69 -17.70
N PHE A 106 5.55 -4.61 -17.09
CA PHE A 106 6.19 -4.39 -15.78
C PHE A 106 7.47 -3.53 -15.87
N SER A 107 7.74 -2.94 -17.04
CA SER A 107 9.01 -2.30 -17.39
C SER A 107 9.24 -0.95 -16.70
N ASN A 108 9.75 -1.01 -15.47
CA ASN A 108 10.81 -0.12 -15.00
C ASN A 108 12.21 -0.75 -15.23
N GLY A 109 12.35 -1.59 -16.27
CA GLY A 109 13.59 -2.32 -16.55
C GLY A 109 13.93 -3.46 -15.59
N LYS A 110 13.02 -3.83 -14.67
CA LYS A 110 13.18 -4.98 -13.78
C LYS A 110 12.84 -6.25 -14.56
N THR A 111 13.86 -7.01 -14.95
CA THR A 111 13.69 -8.37 -15.47
C THR A 111 13.33 -9.30 -14.31
N VAL A 112 12.27 -10.11 -14.49
CA VAL A 112 11.96 -11.25 -13.61
C VAL A 112 12.94 -12.37 -13.90
#